data_AF-A0A9P6UAK2-F1
#
_entry.id   AF-A0A9P6UAK2-F1
#
_cell.length_a   1.000
_cell.length_b   1.000
_cell.length_c   1.000
_cell.angle_alpha   90.00
_cell.angle_beta   90.00
_cell.angle_gamma   90.00
#
_symmetry.space_group_name_H-M   'P 1'
#
loop_
_entity.id
_entity.type
_entity.pdbx_description
1 polymer ?
#
loop_
_entity_poly.entity_id
_entity_poly.type
_entity_poly.pdbx_seq_one_letter_code
_entity_poly.pdbx_strand_id
1 'polypeptide(L)' 'MEQKSDSGKPRAPSPKERSEAVSLPELHYTRDQLMHMHGHELKDILDQHRVDHTAIVEKPEVVQLILDKCIAK' A
#
# COMPACT_ATOMS: atom_id res chain seq x y z
N MET A 1 52.52 -14.54 22.63
CA MET A 1 51.09 -14.47 22.29
C MET A 1 50.79 -13.03 21.93
N GLU A 2 50.77 -12.68 20.64
CA GLU A 2 50.37 -11.35 20.16
C GLU A 2 49.55 -11.50 18.88
N GLN A 3 48.61 -10.59 18.72
CA GLN A 3 47.31 -10.79 18.07
C GLN A 3 47.28 -10.29 16.62
N LYS A 4 46.60 -11.08 15.78
CA LYS A 4 45.65 -10.74 14.71
C LYS A 4 45.96 -9.58 13.72
N SER A 5 46.22 -10.04 12.49
CA SER A 5 45.40 -9.80 11.29
C SER A 5 45.49 -8.42 10.62
N ASP A 6 46.33 -8.42 9.58
CA ASP A 6 46.50 -7.43 8.53
C ASP A 6 45.42 -7.55 7.42
N SER A 7 45.08 -6.37 6.88
CA SER A 7 44.54 -6.07 5.54
C SER A 7 43.17 -6.59 5.07
N GLY A 8 42.31 -5.64 4.72
CA GLY A 8 41.25 -5.87 3.72
C GLY A 8 40.05 -4.93 3.79
N LYS A 9 40.22 -3.65 3.50
CA LYS A 9 39.11 -2.74 3.12
C LYS A 9 39.10 -2.60 1.59
N PRO A 10 38.00 -2.26 0.88
CA PRO A 10 36.57 -2.35 1.17
C PRO A 10 35.83 -3.26 0.16
N ARG A 11 34.72 -3.91 0.53
CA ARG A 11 33.73 -4.35 -0.48
C ARG A 11 32.61 -3.33 -0.50
N ALA A 12 32.64 -2.44 -1.49
CA ALA A 12 31.59 -1.46 -1.70
C ALA A 12 30.22 -2.17 -1.82
N PRO A 13 29.15 -1.63 -1.22
CA PRO A 13 27.81 -2.06 -1.58
C PRO A 13 27.55 -1.62 -3.02
N SER A 14 27.27 -2.59 -3.91
CA SER A 14 26.83 -2.29 -5.26
C SER A 14 25.61 -1.36 -5.20
N PRO A 15 25.58 -0.24 -5.95
CA PRO A 15 24.36 0.52 -6.13
C PRO A 15 23.42 -0.37 -6.95
N LYS A 16 22.38 -0.92 -6.33
CA LYS A 16 21.28 -1.48 -7.11
C LYS A 16 20.53 -0.30 -7.70
N GLU A 17 20.91 -0.01 -8.94
CA GLU A 17 20.19 0.85 -9.84
C GLU A 17 18.70 0.50 -9.83
N ARG A 18 17.89 1.57 -9.74
CA ARG A 18 16.53 1.70 -10.23
C ARG A 18 15.90 0.43 -10.78
N SER A 19 15.00 -0.12 -9.99
CA SER A 19 13.66 -0.36 -10.52
C SER A 19 12.72 0.46 -9.66
N GLU A 20 12.55 1.73 -10.03
CA GLU A 20 11.31 2.44 -9.74
C GLU A 20 10.20 1.73 -10.54
N ALA A 21 9.85 0.52 -10.12
CA ALA A 21 8.46 0.13 -10.27
C ALA A 21 7.74 1.20 -9.46
N VAL A 22 7.05 2.09 -10.15
CA VAL A 22 5.98 2.86 -9.54
C VAL A 22 4.94 1.81 -9.17
N SER A 23 5.22 1.08 -8.09
CA SER A 23 4.24 0.27 -7.40
C SER A 23 3.28 1.32 -6.89
N LEU A 24 2.16 1.47 -7.58
CA LEU A 24 0.98 2.09 -6.99
C LEU A 24 0.87 1.53 -5.57
N PRO A 25 0.72 2.37 -4.53
CA PRO A 25 0.71 1.90 -3.16
C PRO A 25 -0.32 0.77 -3.06
N GLU A 26 0.11 -0.42 -2.67
CA GLU A 26 -0.83 -1.51 -2.40
C GLU A 26 -1.69 -1.04 -1.23
N LEU A 27 -2.93 -0.66 -1.55
CA LEU A 27 -3.92 -0.20 -0.58
C LEU A 27 -4.40 -1.41 0.22
N HIS A 28 -3.65 -1.74 1.28
CA HIS A 28 -4.05 -2.76 2.24
C HIS A 28 -4.93 -2.11 3.31
N TYR A 29 -6.22 -1.90 3.02
CA TYR A 29 -7.20 -1.56 4.06
C TYR A 29 -7.92 -2.81 4.57
N THR A 30 -8.09 -2.89 5.89
CA THR A 30 -9.01 -3.84 6.50
C THR A 30 -10.41 -3.27 6.59
N ARG A 31 -11.43 -4.13 6.73
CA ARG A 31 -12.83 -3.71 6.96
C ARG A 31 -12.93 -2.74 8.14
N ASP A 32 -12.27 -3.06 9.25
CA ASP A 32 -12.28 -2.22 10.44
C ASP A 32 -11.68 -0.84 10.16
N GLN A 33 -10.56 -0.75 9.44
CA GLN A 33 -9.95 0.55 9.10
C GLN A 33 -10.92 1.39 8.26
N LEU A 34 -11.52 0.81 7.22
CA LEU A 34 -12.50 1.50 6.37
C LEU A 34 -13.75 1.94 7.16
N MET A 35 -14.21 1.13 8.12
CA MET A 35 -15.32 1.51 9.00
C MET A 35 -14.99 2.68 9.94
N HIS A 36 -13.71 2.94 10.23
CA HIS A 36 -13.27 4.11 11.00
C HIS A 36 -13.05 5.36 10.14
N MET A 37 -12.86 5.23 8.83
CA MET A 37 -12.69 6.37 7.91
C MET A 37 -13.99 7.17 7.74
N HIS A 38 -13.87 8.43 7.36
CA HIS A 38 -15.02 9.26 7.01
C HIS A 38 -15.62 8.85 5.66
N GLY A 39 -16.92 9.11 5.49
CA GLY A 39 -17.63 8.76 4.25
C GLY A 39 -17.07 9.46 3.00
N HIS A 40 -16.45 10.64 3.13
CA HIS A 40 -15.79 11.30 2.00
C HIS A 40 -14.50 10.57 1.58
N GLU A 41 -13.67 10.16 2.54
CA GLU A 41 -12.43 9.43 2.24
C GLU A 41 -12.72 8.07 1.56
N LEU A 42 -13.80 7.39 1.98
CA LEU A 42 -14.25 6.16 1.34
C LEU A 42 -14.70 6.38 -0.12
N LYS A 43 -15.37 7.52 -0.40
CA LYS A 43 -15.77 7.89 -1.76
C LYS A 43 -14.56 8.26 -2.61
N ASP A 44 -13.59 8.98 -2.05
CA ASP A 44 -12.35 9.32 -2.74
C ASP A 44 -11.60 8.06 -3.19
N ILE A 45 -11.56 7.01 -2.37
CA ILE A 45 -10.99 5.70 -2.73
C ILE A 45 -11.74 5.09 -3.93
N LEU A 46 -13.07 5.11 -3.91
CA LEU A 46 -13.90 4.58 -5.00
C LEU A 46 -13.70 5.38 -6.29
N ASP A 47 -13.62 6.71 -6.20
CA ASP A 47 -13.37 7.60 -7.34
C ASP A 47 -11.98 7.39 -7.94
N GLN A 48 -10.94 7.22 -7.11
CA GLN A 48 -9.58 6.90 -7.56
C GLN A 48 -9.53 5.60 -8.35
N HIS A 49 -10.32 4.61 -7.94
CA HIS A 49 -10.44 3.32 -8.63
C HIS A 49 -11.53 3.30 -9.73
N ARG A 50 -12.18 4.43 -10.01
CA ARG A 50 -13.28 4.58 -10.98
C ARG A 50 -14.43 3.59 -10.74
N VAL A 51 -14.73 3.32 -9.47
CA VAL A 51 -15.83 2.46 -9.06
C VAL A 51 -17.08 3.31 -8.89
N ASP A 52 -18.13 2.98 -9.65
CA ASP A 52 -19.43 3.62 -9.48
C ASP A 52 -20.02 3.26 -8.11
N HIS A 53 -20.33 4.30 -7.35
CA HIS A 53 -20.88 4.22 -6.00
C HIS A 53 -22.15 5.06 -5.85
N THR A 54 -22.73 5.54 -6.96
CA THR A 54 -23.92 6.40 -6.98
C THR A 54 -25.17 5.72 -6.42
N ALA A 55 -25.25 4.39 -6.52
CA ALA A 55 -26.34 3.59 -5.98
C ALA A 55 -26.19 3.25 -4.49
N ILE A 56 -25.03 3.48 -3.89
CA ILE A 56 -24.75 3.08 -2.50
C ILE A 56 -24.97 4.26 -1.56
N VAL A 57 -25.82 4.03 -0.55
CA VAL A 57 -26.16 5.03 0.47
C VAL A 57 -25.64 4.66 1.85
N GLU A 58 -25.41 3.37 2.14
CA GLU A 58 -24.98 2.92 3.46
C GLU A 58 -23.46 2.74 3.55
N LYS A 59 -22.85 3.25 4.64
CA LYS A 59 -21.40 3.14 4.86
C LYS A 59 -20.88 1.69 4.81
N PRO A 60 -21.52 0.68 5.43
CA PRO A 60 -21.03 -0.70 5.37
C PRO A 60 -20.97 -1.25 3.96
N GLU A 61 -21.89 -0.85 3.09
CA GLU A 61 -21.92 -1.26 1.67
C GLU A 61 -20.77 -0.60 0.89
N VAL A 62 -20.50 0.69 1.15
CA VAL A 62 -19.34 1.41 0.58
C VAL A 62 -18.04 0.71 0.97
N VAL A 63 -17.90 0.33 2.24
CA VAL A 63 -16.73 -0.40 2.74
C VAL A 63 -16.58 -1.77 2.06
N GLN A 64 -17.68 -2.51 1.91
CA GLN A 64 -17.65 -3.81 1.21
C GLN A 64 -17.23 -3.63 -0.25
N LEU A 65 -17.77 -2.62 -0.93
CA LEU A 65 -17.44 -2.32 -2.32
C LEU A 65 -15.95 -2.00 -2.49
N ILE A 66 -15.35 -1.24 -1.56
CA ILE A 66 -13.91 -0.95 -1.56
C ILE A 66 -13.10 -2.24 -1.39
N LEU A 67 -13.48 -3.10 -0.44
CA LEU A 67 -12.79 -4.38 -0.24
C LEU A 67 -12.88 -5.25 -1.51
N ASP A 68 -14.05 -5.33 -2.13
CA ASP A 68 -14.30 -6.21 -3.28
C ASP A 68 -13.68 -5.70 -4.59
N LYS A 69 -13.62 -4.38 -4.79
CA LYS A 69 -13.22 -3.77 -6.08
C LYS A 69 -11.84 -3.12 -6.06
N CYS A 70 -11.38 -2.65 -4.90
CA CYS A 70 -10.12 -1.93 -4.78
C CYS A 70 -9.00 -2.78 -4.16
N ILE A 71 -9.34 -3.79 -3.34
CA ILE A 71 -8.37 -4.50 -2.48
C ILE A 71 -8.31 -6.00 -2.78
N ALA A 72 -9.43 -6.65 -3.07
CA ALA A 72 -9.47 -8.08 -3.37
C ALA A 72 -8.72 -8.39 -4.68
N LYS A 73 -7.58 -9.08 -4.54
CA LYS A 73 -6.84 -9.78 -5.61
C LYS A 73 -6.86 -11.28 -5.36
#